data_AF-A0A6A3UXV0-F1
#
_entry.id   AF-A0A6A3UXV0-F1
#
_cell.length_a   1.000
_cell.length_b   1.000
_cell.length_c   1.000
_cell.angle_alpha   90.00
_cell.angle_beta   90.00
_cell.angle_gamma   90.00
#
_symmetry.space_group_name_H-M   'P 1'
#
loop_
_entity.id
_entity.type
_entity.pdbx_description
1 polymer ?
#
loop_
_entity_poly.entity_id
_entity_poly.type
_entity_poly.pdbx_seq_one_letter_code
_entity_poly.pdbx_strand_id
1 'polypeptide(L)'
;MTTTTTTQPSSKTVTTTAAEPPRGRPVSGHVWKKVQKTRFSSQGFKGTKVLSTTWEEKMLKRSKLKELKDLQAEIKARRQAERDAKRQAREEKEKRRKENELKSASVQVISRTHRIKTMSKKQLRNIKKTIVNKQGVVEYVPVYSK
;
A
#
# COMPACT_ATOMS: atom_id res chain seq x y z
N MET A 1 -54.62 9.87 30.20
CA MET A 1 -54.15 9.31 31.49
C MET A 1 -52.64 9.12 31.38
N THR A 2 -51.87 10.15 31.74
CA THR A 2 -50.39 10.15 31.64
C THR A 2 -49.82 10.12 33.06
N THR A 3 -49.14 9.03 33.42
CA THR A 3 -48.49 8.86 34.72
C THR A 3 -47.08 9.45 34.68
N THR A 4 -46.87 10.59 35.33
CA THR A 4 -45.55 11.15 35.63
C THR A 4 -44.99 10.47 36.89
N THR A 5 -43.91 9.70 36.73
CA THR A 5 -43.15 9.12 37.85
C THR A 5 -42.17 10.16 38.39
N THR A 6 -42.45 10.69 39.58
CA THR A 6 -41.56 11.57 40.35
C THR A 6 -40.44 10.73 40.99
N THR A 7 -39.21 10.84 40.47
CA THR A 7 -38.01 10.26 41.09
C THR A 7 -37.49 11.18 42.19
N GLN A 8 -37.54 10.74 43.44
CA GLN A 8 -36.93 11.47 44.55
C GLN A 8 -35.39 11.36 44.55
N PRO A 9 -34.65 12.40 44.95
CA PRO A 9 -33.20 12.34 45.07
C PRO A 9 -32.78 11.54 46.31
N SER A 10 -32.03 10.47 46.09
CA SER A 10 -31.36 9.69 47.13
C SER A 10 -30.39 10.56 47.94
N SER A 11 -30.59 10.62 49.25
CA SER A 11 -29.70 11.29 50.21
C SER A 11 -28.27 10.74 50.11
N LYS A 12 -27.31 11.59 49.73
CA LYS A 12 -25.89 11.27 49.83
C LYS A 12 -25.49 11.33 51.30
N THR A 13 -25.19 10.19 51.91
CA THR A 13 -24.53 10.10 53.20
C THR A 13 -23.13 10.70 53.07
N VAL A 14 -22.91 11.85 53.71
CA VAL A 14 -21.60 12.49 53.83
C VAL A 14 -20.82 11.74 54.90
N THR A 15 -19.95 10.82 54.51
CA THR A 15 -18.94 10.26 55.40
C THR A 15 -17.89 11.32 55.68
N THR A 16 -17.89 11.84 56.91
CA THR A 16 -16.87 12.74 57.46
C THR A 16 -15.55 11.99 57.59
N THR A 17 -14.72 11.98 56.54
CA THR A 17 -13.33 11.54 56.64
C THR A 17 -12.54 12.63 57.34
N ALA A 18 -12.04 12.35 58.54
CA ALA A 18 -11.14 13.22 59.29
C ALA A 18 -10.04 13.77 58.35
N ALA A 19 -9.90 15.09 58.32
CA ALA A 19 -8.98 15.77 57.43
C ALA A 19 -7.52 15.44 57.79
N GLU A 20 -6.88 14.59 57.00
CA GLU A 20 -5.43 14.39 57.08
C GLU A 20 -4.71 15.73 56.84
N PRO A 21 -3.65 16.04 57.60
CA PRO A 21 -2.93 17.31 57.45
C PRO A 21 -2.37 17.45 56.02
N PRO A 22 -2.48 18.63 55.40
CA PRO A 22 -2.00 18.83 54.03
C PRO A 22 -0.48 18.65 53.97
N ARG A 23 -0.03 17.86 53.01
CA ARG A 23 1.39 17.56 52.82
C ARG A 23 2.10 18.77 52.20
N GLY A 24 3.21 19.18 52.81
CA GLY A 24 4.01 20.32 52.35
C GLY A 24 4.57 20.14 50.93
N ARG A 25 4.71 21.25 50.21
CA ARG A 25 5.37 21.28 48.89
C ARG A 25 6.88 21.50 49.08
N PRO A 26 7.74 20.80 48.32
CA PRO A 26 9.18 21.07 48.35
C PRO A 26 9.48 22.47 47.81
N VAL A 27 10.54 23.10 48.33
CA VAL A 27 10.95 24.47 47.97
C VAL A 27 11.28 24.59 46.47
N SER A 28 11.78 23.53 45.85
CA SER A 28 12.07 23.47 44.42
C SER A 28 10.82 23.43 43.51
N GLY A 29 9.61 23.30 44.09
CA GLY A 29 8.35 23.17 43.36
C GLY A 29 8.16 21.85 42.61
N HIS A 30 9.21 21.04 42.46
CA HIS A 30 9.20 19.81 41.69
C HIS A 30 9.05 18.57 42.59
N VAL A 31 7.98 17.80 42.36
CA VAL A 31 7.71 16.56 43.08
C VAL A 31 8.11 15.37 42.19
N TRP A 32 9.30 14.82 42.41
CA TRP A 32 9.89 13.78 41.54
C TRP A 32 9.12 12.44 41.56
N LYS A 33 8.34 12.17 42.61
CA LYS A 33 7.58 10.91 42.78
C LYS A 33 6.11 11.20 43.10
N LYS A 34 5.18 10.50 42.45
CA LYS A 34 3.75 10.58 42.78
C LYS A 34 3.50 10.00 44.18
N VAL A 35 2.71 10.68 45.01
CA VAL A 35 2.32 10.18 46.33
C VAL A 35 1.44 8.94 46.14
N GLN A 36 1.90 7.81 46.65
CA GLN A 36 1.13 6.58 46.63
C GLN A 36 0.00 6.67 47.67
N LYS A 37 -1.24 6.83 47.19
CA LYS A 37 -2.45 6.95 48.02
C LYS A 37 -3.07 5.60 48.39
N THR A 38 -2.65 4.53 47.72
CA THR A 38 -3.22 3.18 47.86
C THR A 38 -2.20 2.24 48.49
N ARG A 39 -2.63 1.37 49.40
CA ARG A 39 -1.76 0.35 50.01
C ARG A 39 -1.21 -0.57 48.91
N PHE A 40 0.07 -0.97 48.98
CA PHE A 40 0.67 -1.85 47.96
C PHE A 40 -0.14 -3.14 47.72
N SER A 41 -0.76 -3.70 48.76
CA SER A 41 -1.66 -4.86 48.64
C SER A 41 -2.99 -4.57 47.94
N SER A 42 -3.50 -3.34 48.00
CA SER A 42 -4.71 -2.91 47.26
C SER A 42 -4.43 -2.68 45.78
N GLN A 43 -3.16 -2.44 45.45
CA GLN A 43 -2.65 -2.47 44.09
C GLN A 43 -2.44 -3.94 43.73
N GLY A 44 -3.55 -4.68 43.72
CA GLY A 44 -3.57 -6.12 43.56
C GLY A 44 -2.61 -6.51 42.46
N PHE A 45 -1.50 -7.14 42.85
CA PHE A 45 -0.69 -7.91 41.93
C PHE A 45 -1.62 -9.04 41.51
N LYS A 46 -2.45 -8.78 40.48
CA LYS A 46 -3.38 -9.75 39.92
C LYS A 46 -2.51 -10.96 39.62
N GLY A 47 -2.66 -12.00 40.45
CA GLY A 47 -1.83 -13.19 40.43
C GLY A 47 -1.59 -13.56 38.99
N THR A 48 -0.30 -13.51 38.63
CA THR A 48 0.30 -13.74 37.32
C THR A 48 -0.76 -13.93 36.22
N LYS A 49 -1.08 -12.87 35.46
CA LYS A 49 -1.62 -13.11 34.11
C LYS A 49 -0.60 -14.03 33.47
N VAL A 50 -0.94 -15.32 33.31
CA VAL A 50 -0.07 -16.26 32.64
C VAL A 50 0.30 -15.59 31.32
N LEU A 51 1.60 -15.54 31.02
CA LEU A 51 2.12 -14.86 29.84
C LEU A 51 1.50 -15.46 28.54
N SER A 52 0.88 -16.64 28.66
CA SER A 52 0.11 -17.34 27.65
C SER A 52 -1.37 -16.93 27.61
N THR A 53 -1.85 -16.71 26.39
CA THR A 53 -3.30 -16.63 26.08
C THR A 53 -3.90 -18.03 26.01
N THR A 54 -5.22 -18.13 26.21
CA THR A 54 -5.94 -19.41 26.12
C THR A 54 -5.90 -19.95 24.68
N TRP A 55 -6.15 -21.25 24.50
CA TRP A 55 -6.18 -21.87 23.18
C TRP A 55 -7.24 -21.25 22.26
N GLU A 56 -8.43 -20.99 22.80
CA GLU A 56 -9.53 -20.36 22.07
C GLU A 56 -9.16 -18.96 21.58
N GLU A 57 -8.52 -18.15 22.43
CA GLU A 57 -8.03 -16.82 22.04
C GLU A 57 -6.97 -16.91 20.93
N LYS A 58 -6.09 -17.92 20.97
CA LYS A 58 -5.10 -18.15 19.91
C LYS A 58 -5.77 -18.54 18.59
N MET A 59 -6.79 -19.40 18.64
CA MET A 59 -7.55 -19.80 17.46
C MET A 59 -8.32 -18.63 16.85
N LEU A 60 -8.96 -17.81 17.67
CA LEU A 60 -9.64 -16.60 17.22
C LEU A 60 -8.68 -15.61 16.56
N LYS A 61 -7.51 -15.39 17.16
CA LYS A 61 -6.45 -14.54 16.57
C LYS A 61 -5.96 -15.09 15.24
N ARG A 62 -5.79 -16.41 15.14
CA ARG A 62 -5.37 -17.08 13.89
C ARG A 62 -6.40 -16.93 12.78
N SER A 63 -7.70 -17.08 13.09
CA SER A 63 -8.79 -16.87 12.12
C SER A 63 -8.78 -15.43 11.60
N LYS A 64 -8.78 -14.44 12.50
CA LYS A 64 -8.75 -13.01 12.14
C LYS A 64 -7.53 -12.66 11.29
N LEU A 65 -6.37 -13.19 11.64
CA LEU A 65 -5.14 -12.94 10.88
C LEU A 65 -5.17 -13.60 9.50
N LYS A 66 -5.82 -14.76 9.36
CA LYS A 66 -6.05 -15.39 8.06
C LYS A 66 -6.97 -14.53 7.20
N GLU A 67 -8.12 -14.13 7.72
CA GLU A 67 -9.08 -13.26 7.04
C GLU A 67 -8.43 -11.94 6.56
N LEU A 68 -7.64 -11.29 7.42
CA LEU A 68 -6.91 -10.07 7.04
C LEU A 68 -5.89 -10.30 5.94
N LYS A 69 -5.18 -11.44 5.96
CA LYS A 69 -4.21 -11.78 4.91
C LYS A 69 -4.89 -12.07 3.58
N ASP A 70 -6.02 -12.76 3.61
CA ASP A 70 -6.79 -13.09 2.42
C ASP A 70 -7.31 -11.79 1.76
N LEU A 71 -7.87 -10.86 2.56
CA LEU A 71 -8.26 -9.54 2.08
C LEU A 71 -7.08 -8.72 1.53
N GLN A 72 -5.92 -8.76 2.20
CA GLN A 72 -4.73 -8.08 1.72
C GLN A 72 -4.24 -8.67 0.38
N ALA A 73 -4.28 -9.99 0.23
CA ALA A 73 -3.91 -10.68 -0.99
C ALA A 73 -4.84 -10.32 -2.14
N GLU A 74 -6.15 -10.27 -1.90
CA GLU A 74 -7.16 -9.86 -2.88
C GLU A 74 -6.91 -8.43 -3.37
N ILE A 75 -6.68 -7.48 -2.45
CA ILE A 75 -6.38 -6.08 -2.80
C ILE A 75 -5.11 -5.98 -3.66
N LYS A 76 -4.06 -6.74 -3.31
CA LYS A 76 -2.82 -6.77 -4.09
C LYS A 76 -3.04 -7.36 -5.48
N ALA A 77 -3.76 -8.48 -5.58
CA ALA A 77 -4.06 -9.14 -6.85
C ALA A 77 -4.86 -8.22 -7.78
N ARG A 78 -5.89 -7.53 -7.27
CA ARG A 78 -6.67 -6.55 -8.03
C ARG A 78 -5.81 -5.41 -8.59
N ARG A 79 -4.94 -4.83 -7.75
CA ARG A 79 -4.02 -3.76 -8.19
C ARG A 79 -3.01 -4.24 -9.21
N GLN A 80 -2.53 -5.48 -9.07
CA GLN A 80 -1.58 -6.06 -10.02
C GLN A 80 -2.26 -6.28 -11.37
N ALA A 81 -3.44 -6.89 -11.39
CA ALA A 81 -4.24 -7.11 -12.60
C ALA A 81 -4.52 -5.80 -13.35
N GLU A 82 -4.88 -4.72 -12.64
CA GLU A 82 -5.11 -3.41 -13.26
C GLU A 82 -3.83 -2.83 -13.90
N ARG A 83 -2.69 -2.95 -13.21
CA ARG A 83 -1.39 -2.49 -13.74
C ARG A 83 -0.98 -3.28 -14.98
N ASP A 84 -1.18 -4.60 -14.96
CA ASP A 84 -0.83 -5.47 -16.06
C ASP A 84 -1.74 -5.25 -17.27
N ALA A 85 -3.05 -5.08 -17.05
CA ALA A 85 -3.98 -4.71 -18.11
C ALA A 85 -3.61 -3.35 -18.76
N LYS A 86 -3.26 -2.35 -17.95
CA LYS A 86 -2.81 -1.04 -18.46
C LYS A 86 -1.48 -1.14 -19.23
N ARG A 87 -0.57 -2.00 -18.78
CA ARG A 87 0.71 -2.26 -19.47
C ARG A 87 0.46 -2.92 -20.82
N GLN A 88 -0.33 -3.99 -20.86
CA GLN A 88 -0.70 -4.69 -22.10
C GLN A 88 -1.39 -3.75 -23.09
N ALA A 89 -2.36 -2.96 -22.64
CA ALA A 89 -3.04 -1.98 -23.49
C ALA A 89 -2.08 -0.91 -24.06
N ARG A 90 -1.07 -0.49 -23.27
CA ARG A 90 -0.04 0.44 -23.76
C ARG A 90 0.84 -0.23 -24.82
N GLU A 91 1.32 -1.44 -24.55
CA GLU A 91 2.16 -2.19 -25.48
C GLU A 91 1.43 -2.47 -26.80
N GLU A 92 0.15 -2.83 -26.75
CA GLU A 92 -0.68 -3.02 -27.94
C GLU A 92 -0.87 -1.70 -28.71
N LYS A 93 -1.17 -0.60 -28.01
CA LYS A 93 -1.30 0.72 -28.64
C LYS A 93 0.00 1.16 -29.30
N GLU A 94 1.15 0.90 -28.67
CA GLU A 94 2.47 1.18 -29.25
C GLU A 94 2.76 0.31 -30.46
N LYS A 95 2.43 -0.98 -30.43
CA LYS A 95 2.54 -1.88 -31.58
C LYS A 95 1.67 -1.38 -32.74
N ARG A 96 0.39 -1.10 -32.48
CA ARG A 96 -0.54 -0.54 -33.47
C ARG A 96 -0.06 0.78 -34.04
N ARG A 97 0.54 1.65 -33.21
CA ARG A 97 1.14 2.90 -33.67
C ARG A 97 2.31 2.63 -34.62
N LYS A 98 3.25 1.75 -34.27
CA LYS A 98 4.39 1.39 -35.12
C LYS A 98 3.95 0.79 -36.45
N GLU A 99 2.94 -0.08 -36.43
CA GLU A 99 2.36 -0.65 -37.65
C GLU A 99 1.70 0.41 -38.52
N ASN A 100 0.92 1.31 -37.92
CA ASN A 100 0.28 2.41 -38.66
C ASN A 100 1.30 3.39 -39.23
N GLU A 101 2.34 3.74 -38.47
CA GLU A 101 3.45 4.58 -38.93
C GLU A 101 4.15 3.95 -40.14
N LEU A 102 4.34 2.62 -40.14
CA LEU A 102 4.97 1.94 -41.25
C LEU A 102 4.05 1.81 -42.47
N LYS A 103 2.75 1.52 -42.25
CA LYS A 103 1.74 1.44 -43.31
C LYS A 103 1.48 2.79 -43.98
N SER A 104 1.51 3.89 -43.21
CA SER A 104 1.29 5.23 -43.75
C SER A 104 2.54 5.88 -44.32
N ALA A 105 3.74 5.36 -44.02
CA ALA A 105 4.98 5.89 -44.55
C ALA A 105 5.07 5.67 -46.07
N SER A 106 5.09 6.76 -46.82
CA SER A 106 5.43 6.76 -48.25
C SER A 106 6.95 6.61 -48.42
N VAL A 107 7.42 5.38 -48.63
CA VAL A 107 8.85 5.07 -48.72
C VAL A 107 9.27 4.77 -50.16
N GLN A 108 10.43 5.29 -50.57
CA GLN A 108 11.09 4.90 -51.82
C GLN A 108 11.97 3.65 -51.58
N VAL A 109 11.68 2.56 -52.29
CA VAL A 109 12.44 1.31 -52.18
C VAL A 109 13.75 1.42 -52.97
N ILE A 110 14.88 1.24 -52.28
CA ILE A 110 16.21 1.20 -52.91
C ILE A 110 16.57 -0.27 -53.16
N SER A 111 16.36 -0.74 -54.39
CA SER A 111 16.62 -2.14 -54.77
C SER A 111 18.09 -2.45 -55.06
N ARG A 112 18.82 -1.49 -55.63
CA ARG A 112 20.18 -1.71 -56.12
C ARG A 112 21.25 -1.33 -55.09
N THR A 113 22.13 -2.26 -54.76
CA THR A 113 23.16 -2.11 -53.71
C THR A 113 24.22 -1.05 -54.05
N HIS A 114 24.58 -0.88 -55.32
CA HIS A 114 25.57 0.14 -55.72
C HIS A 114 25.12 1.56 -55.39
N ARG A 115 23.80 1.85 -55.41
CA ARG A 115 23.25 3.17 -55.08
C ARG A 115 23.53 3.55 -53.62
N ILE A 116 23.41 2.58 -52.71
CA ILE A 116 23.72 2.77 -51.29
C ILE A 116 25.22 3.05 -51.13
N LYS A 117 26.08 2.32 -51.85
CA LYS A 117 27.54 2.49 -51.77
C LYS A 117 28.01 3.86 -52.29
N THR A 118 27.31 4.47 -53.24
CA THR A 118 27.64 5.77 -53.82
C THR A 118 27.05 6.96 -53.06
N MET A 119 26.12 6.73 -52.12
CA MET A 119 25.43 7.81 -51.41
C MET A 119 26.31 8.47 -50.35
N SER A 120 26.05 9.76 -50.11
CA SER A 120 26.75 10.50 -49.06
C SER A 120 26.38 9.97 -47.66
N LYS A 121 27.30 10.16 -46.70
CA LYS A 121 27.08 9.76 -45.30
C LYS A 121 25.84 10.41 -44.68
N LYS A 122 25.42 11.59 -45.13
CA LYS A 122 24.19 12.25 -44.69
C LYS A 122 22.95 11.51 -45.20
N GLN A 123 22.92 11.15 -46.48
CA GLN A 123 21.79 10.42 -47.06
C GLN A 123 21.66 9.00 -46.46
N LEU A 124 22.78 8.34 -46.16
CA LEU A 124 22.78 7.01 -45.51
C LEU A 124 22.15 7.02 -44.11
N ARG A 125 22.18 8.14 -43.38
CA ARG A 125 21.53 8.26 -42.05
C ARG A 125 20.00 8.22 -42.13
N ASN A 126 19.43 8.59 -43.27
CA ASN A 126 17.99 8.61 -43.49
C ASN A 126 17.46 7.25 -43.96
N ILE A 127 18.33 6.38 -44.48
CA ILE A 127 17.95 5.04 -44.93
C ILE A 127 17.81 4.13 -43.70
N LYS A 128 16.64 3.52 -43.55
CA LYS A 128 16.38 2.51 -42.53
C LYS A 128 16.32 1.13 -43.18
N LYS A 129 16.96 0.14 -42.56
CA LYS A 129 16.88 -1.25 -43.00
C LYS A 129 15.53 -1.84 -42.58
N THR A 130 14.82 -2.42 -43.53
CA THR A 130 13.56 -3.13 -43.31
C THR A 130 13.70 -4.59 -43.75
N ILE A 131 13.03 -5.49 -43.05
CA ILE A 131 12.91 -6.91 -43.41
C ILE A 131 11.42 -7.27 -43.39
N VAL A 132 11.02 -8.20 -44.25
CA VAL A 132 9.66 -8.78 -44.23
C VAL A 132 9.70 -10.03 -43.37
N ASN A 133 8.89 -10.07 -42.32
CA ASN A 133 8.74 -11.25 -41.47
C ASN A 133 8.03 -12.38 -42.19
N LYS A 134 8.07 -13.59 -41.60
CA LYS A 134 7.40 -14.80 -42.15
C LYS A 134 5.91 -14.59 -42.42
N GLN A 135 5.28 -13.68 -41.68
CA GLN A 135 3.87 -13.30 -41.79
C GLN A 135 3.61 -12.19 -42.82
N GLY A 136 4.62 -11.77 -43.59
CA GLY A 136 4.49 -10.71 -44.60
C GLY A 136 4.53 -9.28 -44.04
N VAL A 137 4.72 -9.11 -42.73
CA VAL A 137 4.79 -7.80 -42.07
C VAL A 137 6.19 -7.20 -42.24
N VAL A 138 6.27 -5.98 -42.76
CA VAL A 138 7.52 -5.22 -42.84
C VAL A 138 7.88 -4.76 -41.42
N GLU A 139 9.13 -4.92 -41.01
CA GLU A 139 9.64 -4.44 -39.72
C GLU A 139 10.97 -3.72 -39.89
N TYR A 140 11.22 -2.71 -39.05
CA TYR A 140 12.54 -2.08 -38.96
C TYR A 140 13.50 -2.98 -38.20
N VAL A 141 14.65 -3.26 -38.81
CA VAL A 141 15.68 -4.10 -38.20
C VAL A 141 16.90 -3.24 -37.89
N PRO A 142 17.45 -3.32 -36.66
CA PRO A 142 18.67 -2.59 -36.34
C PRO A 142 19.80 -3.05 -37.25
N VAL A 143 20.63 -2.10 -37.66
CA VAL A 143 21.70 -2.31 -38.65
C VAL A 143 22.68 -3.41 -38.22
N TYR A 144 22.86 -3.59 -36.91
CA TYR A 144 23.78 -4.55 -36.30
C TYR A 144 23.09 -5.75 -35.63
N SER A 145 21.87 -6.13 -36.04
CA SER A 145 21.33 -7.42 -35.56
C SER A 145 22.17 -8.55 -36.14
N LYS A 146 22.74 -9.38 -35.26
CA LYS A 146 23.47 -10.59 -35.62
C LYS A 146 22.49 -11.73 -35.90
#